data_AF-A0A7C7TK16-F1
#
_entry.id   AF-A0A7C7TK16-F1
#
_cell.length_a   1.000
_cell.length_b   1.000
_cell.length_c   1.000
_cell.angle_alpha   90.00
_cell.angle_beta   90.00
_cell.angle_gamma   90.00
#
_symmetry.space_group_name_H-M   'P 1'
#
loop_
_entity.id
_entity.type
_entity.pdbx_description
1 polymer ?
#
loop_
_entity_poly.entity_id
_entity_poly.type
_entity_poly.pdbx_seq_one_letter_code
_entity_poly.pdbx_strand_id
1 'polypeptide(L)'
;MSQYVALTCSALARPIYSIAATVPSAISVQMLDQGLHRVSESLRERLQNHIDSVKPDELDAILLVYGICGTSTLDLIARDTPLVISRVHDCIGLYLGSNKRYLKEFNALPGTYWYSVDYMERKGGRTQIERFRVMFLCRPVTETRAPKRCHAELDSVSVVDGNK
;
A
#
# COMPACT_ATOMS: atom_id res chain seq x y z
N MET A 1 22.32 12.86 -5.65
CA MET A 1 21.43 12.13 -4.72
C MET A 1 20.04 12.23 -5.30
N SER A 2 19.38 11.10 -5.54
CA SER A 2 18.08 11.12 -6.23
C SER A 2 16.98 11.71 -5.35
N GLN A 3 16.07 12.46 -5.96
CA GLN A 3 14.95 13.18 -5.35
C GLN A 3 13.63 12.66 -5.89
N TYR A 4 12.76 12.22 -4.99
CA TYR A 4 11.46 11.66 -5.33
C TYR A 4 10.36 12.26 -4.45
N VAL A 5 9.14 12.28 -5.01
CA VAL A 5 7.92 12.41 -4.21
C VAL A 5 7.16 11.10 -4.25
N ALA A 6 6.69 10.62 -3.10
CA ALA A 6 5.83 9.46 -2.99
C ALA A 6 4.39 9.90 -2.72
N LEU A 7 3.49 9.68 -3.67
CA LEU A 7 2.05 9.86 -3.48
C LEU A 7 1.47 8.54 -2.98
N THR A 8 0.76 8.60 -1.85
CA THR A 8 0.18 7.42 -1.21
C THR A 8 -1.04 7.79 -0.37
N CYS A 9 -1.73 6.79 0.19
CA CYS A 9 -2.78 7.04 1.17
C CYS A 9 -2.33 6.64 2.58
N SER A 10 -3.08 7.10 3.57
CA SER A 10 -2.84 6.78 4.98
C SER A 10 -2.76 5.29 5.26
N ALA A 11 -3.41 4.45 4.44
CA ALA A 11 -3.36 3.00 4.58
C ALA A 11 -1.99 2.38 4.28
N LEU A 12 -0.98 3.11 3.82
CA LEU A 12 0.39 2.62 3.57
C LEU A 12 1.46 3.44 4.29
N ALA A 13 1.05 4.25 5.28
CA ALA A 13 1.92 5.23 5.92
C ALA A 13 3.18 4.63 6.56
N ARG A 14 3.06 3.62 7.44
CA ARG A 14 4.26 3.02 8.07
C ARG A 14 5.22 2.39 7.06
N PRO A 15 4.78 1.56 6.10
CA PRO A 15 5.68 1.01 5.08
C PRO A 15 6.46 2.09 4.31
N ILE A 16 5.78 3.13 3.81
CA ILE A 16 6.45 4.14 2.98
C ILE A 16 7.42 5.00 3.79
N TYR A 17 7.08 5.37 5.03
CA TYR A 17 8.00 6.11 5.88
C TYR A 17 9.21 5.26 6.30
N SER A 18 9.01 3.97 6.56
CA SER A 18 10.11 3.06 6.84
C SER A 18 11.07 2.94 5.65
N ILE A 19 10.54 2.89 4.43
CA ILE A 19 11.36 2.85 3.20
C ILE A 19 12.08 4.19 3.02
N ALA A 20 11.37 5.32 3.11
CA ALA A 20 11.94 6.65 2.96
C ALA A 20 13.07 6.95 3.95
N ALA A 21 13.03 6.36 5.15
CA ALA A 21 14.06 6.54 6.17
C ALA A 21 15.31 5.67 5.96
N THR A 22 15.26 4.66 5.10
CA THR A 22 16.32 3.64 4.98
C THR A 22 17.04 3.65 3.63
N VAL A 23 16.40 4.18 2.59
CA VAL A 23 17.02 4.28 1.27
C VAL A 23 17.94 5.51 1.16
N PRO A 24 18.97 5.49 0.29
CA PRO A 24 19.88 6.62 0.10
C PRO A 24 19.24 7.82 -0.64
N SER A 25 18.07 7.62 -1.24
CA SER A 25 17.34 8.66 -1.98
C SER A 25 16.49 9.50 -1.05
N ALA A 26 16.34 10.79 -1.36
CA ALA A 26 15.38 11.64 -0.63
C ALA A 26 13.97 11.38 -1.18
N ILE A 27 13.07 10.97 -0.28
CA ILE A 27 11.66 10.71 -0.61
C ILE A 27 10.77 11.63 0.23
N SER A 28 10.15 12.61 -0.42
CA SER A 28 9.09 13.41 0.19
C SER A 28 7.77 12.63 0.11
N VAL A 29 7.18 12.29 1.27
CA VAL A 29 5.94 11.51 1.32
C VAL A 29 4.74 12.44 1.42
N GLN A 30 3.82 12.35 0.45
CA GLN A 30 2.56 13.07 0.44
C GLN A 30 1.39 12.10 0.56
N MET A 31 0.55 12.32 1.57
CA MET A 31 -0.57 11.45 1.89
C MET A 31 -1.90 12.07 1.46
N LEU A 32 -2.66 11.31 0.68
CA LEU A 32 -4.06 11.55 0.40
C LEU A 32 -4.95 10.78 1.40
N ASP A 33 -6.12 11.33 1.69
CA ASP A 33 -7.09 10.71 2.59
C ASP A 33 -7.55 9.34 2.04
N GLN A 34 -7.50 8.28 2.85
CA GLN A 34 -7.91 6.94 2.41
C GLN A 34 -9.40 6.86 2.04
N GLY A 35 -10.25 7.73 2.57
CA GLY A 35 -11.67 7.83 2.23
C GLY A 35 -11.94 8.23 0.78
N LEU A 36 -10.96 8.82 0.08
CA LEU A 36 -11.06 9.14 -1.35
C LEU A 36 -11.24 7.89 -2.23
N HIS A 37 -10.89 6.70 -1.75
CA HIS A 37 -11.13 5.44 -2.47
C HIS A 37 -12.63 5.14 -2.69
N ARG A 38 -13.53 5.84 -2.00
CA ARG A 38 -14.98 5.73 -2.22
C ARG A 38 -15.43 6.42 -3.50
N VAL A 39 -14.65 7.38 -4.01
CA VAL A 39 -14.97 8.19 -5.19
C VAL A 39 -13.73 8.23 -6.07
N SER A 40 -13.60 7.26 -6.96
CA SER A 40 -12.36 7.02 -7.70
C SER A 40 -11.92 8.19 -8.57
N GLU A 41 -12.88 8.92 -9.16
CA GLU A 41 -12.64 10.15 -9.91
C GLU A 41 -12.02 11.25 -9.06
N SER A 42 -12.50 11.45 -7.84
CA SER A 42 -11.94 12.46 -6.93
C SER A 42 -10.50 12.13 -6.52
N LEU A 43 -10.19 10.85 -6.31
CA LEU A 43 -8.80 10.43 -6.05
C LEU A 43 -7.92 10.65 -7.29
N ARG A 44 -8.40 10.32 -8.49
CA ARG A 44 -7.67 10.54 -9.75
C ARG A 44 -7.38 12.01 -9.96
N GLU A 45 -8.38 12.88 -9.81
CA GLU A 45 -8.23 14.33 -9.95
C GLU A 45 -7.17 14.88 -8.97
N ARG A 46 -7.19 14.44 -7.72
CA ARG A 46 -6.20 14.85 -6.72
C ARG A 46 -4.80 14.34 -7.04
N LEU A 47 -4.67 13.12 -7.54
CA LEU A 47 -3.38 12.59 -8.00
C LEU A 47 -2.86 13.39 -9.19
N GLN A 48 -3.71 13.66 -10.19
CA GLN A 48 -3.35 14.44 -11.36
C GLN A 48 -2.94 15.88 -10.97
N ASN A 49 -3.67 16.53 -10.08
CA ASN A 49 -3.32 17.87 -9.59
C ASN A 49 -1.95 17.91 -8.91
N HIS A 50 -1.58 16.85 -8.16
CA HIS A 50 -0.24 16.75 -7.60
C HIS A 50 0.81 16.54 -8.69
N ILE A 51 0.55 15.65 -9.65
CA ILE A 51 1.45 15.42 -10.78
C ILE A 51 1.68 16.71 -11.57
N ASP A 52 0.63 17.46 -11.86
CA ASP A 52 0.66 18.71 -12.62
C ASP A 52 1.32 19.86 -11.84
N SER A 53 1.45 19.75 -10.51
CA SER A 53 2.10 20.76 -9.66
C SER A 53 3.62 20.60 -9.58
N VAL A 54 4.17 19.45 -9.98
CA VAL A 54 5.61 19.19 -9.98
C VAL A 54 6.24 19.94 -11.14
N LYS A 55 7.26 20.76 -10.85
CA LYS A 55 7.96 21.51 -11.89
C LYS A 55 8.92 20.58 -12.67
N PRO A 56 9.15 20.86 -13.97
CA PRO A 56 10.20 20.18 -14.72
C PRO A 56 11.55 20.22 -14.00
N ASP A 57 12.31 19.13 -14.08
CA ASP A 57 13.65 18.97 -13.52
C ASP A 57 13.76 19.10 -11.98
N GLU A 58 12.64 19.17 -11.24
CA GLU A 58 12.62 19.24 -9.78
C GLU A 58 12.84 17.87 -9.12
N LEU A 59 12.31 16.80 -9.75
CA LEU A 59 12.32 15.43 -9.23
C LEU A 59 12.78 14.46 -10.32
N ASP A 60 13.46 13.38 -9.91
CA ASP A 60 13.82 12.29 -10.82
C ASP A 60 12.60 11.46 -11.22
N ALA A 61 11.63 11.30 -10.29
CA ALA A 61 10.37 10.59 -10.51
C ALA A 61 9.32 10.89 -9.43
N ILE A 62 8.05 10.65 -9.79
CA ILE A 62 6.91 10.58 -8.88
C ILE A 62 6.58 9.11 -8.63
N LEU A 63 6.64 8.68 -7.36
CA LEU A 63 6.34 7.32 -6.94
C LEU A 63 4.85 7.23 -6.57
N LEU A 64 4.08 6.48 -7.34
CA LEU A 64 2.69 6.13 -7.02
C LEU A 64 2.68 4.85 -6.19
N VAL A 65 2.60 5.01 -4.87
CA VAL A 65 2.55 3.90 -3.92
C VAL A 65 1.10 3.43 -3.77
N TYR A 66 0.60 2.85 -4.86
CA TYR A 66 -0.78 2.40 -5.06
C TYR A 66 -0.82 1.18 -5.97
N GLY A 67 -1.89 0.39 -5.85
CA GLY A 67 -2.36 -0.48 -6.93
C GLY A 67 -3.23 0.27 -7.94
N ILE A 68 -4.30 -0.38 -8.41
CA ILE A 68 -5.28 0.25 -9.30
C ILE A 68 -6.33 1.05 -8.50
N CYS A 69 -6.51 0.75 -7.20
CA CYS A 69 -7.27 1.55 -6.22
C CYS A 69 -8.65 2.01 -6.70
N GLY A 70 -9.49 1.07 -7.15
CA GLY A 70 -10.82 1.42 -7.69
C GLY A 70 -10.75 2.17 -9.01
N THR A 71 -9.71 1.92 -9.81
CA THR A 71 -9.35 2.54 -11.09
C THR A 71 -8.81 3.96 -11.03
N SER A 72 -8.59 4.52 -9.84
CA SER A 72 -8.09 5.90 -9.67
C SER A 72 -6.70 6.16 -10.23
N THR A 73 -5.86 5.15 -10.40
CA THR A 73 -4.53 5.33 -11.02
C THR A 73 -4.52 5.12 -12.53
N LEU A 74 -5.65 4.70 -13.12
CA LEU A 74 -5.80 4.67 -14.57
C LEU A 74 -5.93 6.08 -15.12
N ASP A 75 -5.45 6.25 -16.35
CA ASP A 75 -5.52 7.49 -17.14
C ASP A 75 -4.78 8.69 -16.53
N LEU A 76 -3.89 8.46 -15.56
CA LEU A 76 -2.96 9.48 -15.08
C LEU A 76 -1.93 9.82 -16.18
N ILE A 77 -1.73 11.10 -16.40
CA ILE A 77 -0.82 11.60 -17.43
C ILE A 77 0.48 12.03 -16.78
N ALA A 78 1.57 11.35 -17.13
CA ALA A 78 2.92 11.84 -16.85
C ALA A 78 3.16 13.11 -17.66
N ARG A 79 3.61 14.18 -16.99
CA ARG A 79 4.02 15.43 -17.64
C ARG A 79 5.51 15.35 -17.94
N ASP A 80 6.28 16.30 -17.42
CA ASP A 80 7.73 16.35 -17.57
C ASP A 80 8.47 15.41 -16.60
N THR A 81 7.79 14.93 -15.55
CA THR A 81 8.37 14.02 -14.55
C THR A 81 7.86 12.58 -14.74
N PRO A 82 8.74 11.57 -14.76
CA PRO A 82 8.35 10.17 -14.87
C PRO A 82 7.46 9.70 -13.71
N LEU A 83 6.40 8.94 -14.02
CA LEU A 83 5.59 8.24 -13.03
C LEU A 83 6.09 6.80 -12.85
N VAL A 84 6.37 6.40 -11.61
CA VAL A 84 6.70 5.03 -11.24
C VAL A 84 5.56 4.46 -10.42
N ILE A 85 4.88 3.45 -10.94
CA ILE A 85 3.75 2.79 -10.27
C ILE A 85 4.05 1.32 -10.01
N SER A 86 3.57 0.82 -8.88
CA SER A 86 3.70 -0.59 -8.54
C SER A 86 2.81 -1.46 -9.45
N ARG A 87 3.36 -2.58 -9.95
CA ARG A 87 2.64 -3.52 -10.83
C ARG A 87 1.74 -4.47 -10.03
N VAL A 88 0.76 -3.91 -9.34
CA VAL A 88 -0.22 -4.64 -8.54
C VAL A 88 -1.64 -4.16 -8.85
N HIS A 89 -2.61 -5.06 -8.76
CA HIS A 89 -4.02 -4.69 -8.96
C HIS A 89 -4.59 -3.98 -7.73
N ASP A 90 -4.14 -4.38 -6.53
CA ASP A 90 -4.62 -3.88 -5.25
C ASP A 90 -3.43 -3.59 -4.32
N CYS A 91 -3.55 -2.58 -3.45
CA CYS A 91 -2.56 -2.23 -2.44
C CYS A 91 -2.27 -3.38 -1.45
N ILE A 92 -3.16 -4.34 -1.29
CA ILE A 92 -2.91 -5.58 -0.55
C ILE A 92 -1.69 -6.32 -1.15
N GLY A 93 -1.51 -6.28 -2.47
CA GLY A 93 -0.34 -6.86 -3.13
C GLY A 93 0.98 -6.24 -2.67
N LEU A 94 0.99 -4.95 -2.32
CA LEU A 94 2.16 -4.27 -1.74
C LEU A 94 2.45 -4.79 -0.33
N TYR A 95 1.41 -4.96 0.49
CA TYR A 95 1.54 -5.54 1.83
C TYR A 95 2.05 -6.98 1.83
N LEU A 96 1.60 -7.78 0.85
CA LEU A 96 2.03 -9.15 0.69
C LEU A 96 3.41 -9.28 0.05
N GLY A 97 3.99 -8.17 -0.45
CA GLY A 97 5.25 -8.13 -1.18
C GLY A 97 5.20 -8.83 -2.54
N SER A 98 4.02 -9.21 -3.04
CA SER A 98 3.89 -10.01 -4.26
C SER A 98 2.47 -9.98 -4.84
N ASN A 99 2.35 -9.50 -6.09
CA ASN A 99 1.11 -9.61 -6.85
C ASN A 99 0.71 -11.07 -7.09
N LYS A 100 1.68 -11.97 -7.29
CA LYS A 100 1.41 -13.41 -7.46
C LYS A 100 0.79 -14.00 -6.18
N ARG A 101 1.32 -13.61 -5.01
CA ARG A 101 0.75 -14.03 -3.73
C ARG A 101 -0.65 -13.47 -3.55
N TYR A 102 -0.86 -12.18 -3.82
CA TYR A 102 -2.20 -11.59 -3.80
C TYR A 102 -3.21 -12.36 -4.67
N LEU A 103 -2.87 -12.63 -5.93
CA LEU A 103 -3.75 -13.37 -6.84
C LEU A 103 -4.03 -14.80 -6.36
N LYS A 104 -3.05 -15.48 -5.76
CA LYS A 104 -3.26 -16.80 -5.15
C LYS A 104 -4.31 -16.74 -4.04
N GLU A 105 -4.18 -15.81 -3.10
CA GLU A 105 -5.14 -15.65 -1.99
C GLU A 105 -6.51 -15.23 -2.51
N PHE A 106 -6.55 -14.28 -3.44
CA PHE A 106 -7.80 -13.79 -4.04
C PHE A 106 -8.57 -14.89 -4.77
N ASN A 107 -7.88 -15.73 -5.55
CA ASN A 107 -8.52 -16.82 -6.29
C ASN A 107 -8.95 -17.97 -5.37
N ALA A 108 -8.21 -18.21 -4.29
CA ALA A 108 -8.55 -19.26 -3.34
C ALA A 108 -9.75 -18.88 -2.46
N LEU A 109 -9.79 -17.63 -1.98
CA LEU A 109 -10.82 -17.11 -1.08
C LEU A 109 -11.23 -15.67 -1.47
N PRO A 110 -12.05 -15.52 -2.52
CA PRO A 110 -12.58 -14.22 -2.92
C PRO A 110 -13.36 -13.56 -1.78
N GLY A 111 -13.29 -12.23 -1.67
CA GLY A 111 -13.98 -11.48 -0.62
C GLY A 111 -13.30 -11.54 0.76
N THR A 112 -12.06 -12.02 0.83
CA THR A 112 -11.25 -11.95 2.05
C THR A 112 -11.13 -10.50 2.55
N TYR A 113 -11.42 -10.29 3.84
CA TYR A 113 -11.21 -9.01 4.49
C TYR A 113 -9.76 -8.85 4.91
N TRP A 114 -9.15 -7.74 4.52
CA TRP A 114 -7.77 -7.39 4.84
C TRP A 114 -7.75 -6.19 5.77
N TYR A 115 -6.98 -6.31 6.85
CA TYR A 115 -6.79 -5.24 7.82
C TYR A 115 -5.29 -5.02 8.02
N SER A 116 -4.84 -3.78 7.85
CA SER A 116 -3.53 -3.33 8.31
C SER A 116 -3.70 -2.39 9.50
N VAL A 117 -2.66 -2.29 10.33
CA VAL A 117 -2.61 -1.36 11.46
C VAL A 117 -2.90 0.06 10.97
N ASP A 118 -2.19 0.49 9.92
CA ASP A 118 -2.32 1.81 9.32
C ASP A 118 -3.74 2.11 8.85
N TYR A 119 -4.37 1.16 8.15
CA TYR A 119 -5.73 1.33 7.65
C TYR A 119 -6.72 1.53 8.79
N MET A 120 -6.55 0.80 9.91
CA MET A 120 -7.44 0.86 11.07
C MET A 120 -7.23 2.12 11.91
N GLU A 121 -5.98 2.48 12.19
CA GLU A 121 -5.61 3.66 12.98
C GLU A 121 -5.99 4.97 12.28
N ARG A 122 -5.98 4.98 10.94
CA ARG A 122 -6.16 6.20 10.13
C ARG A 122 -7.47 6.22 9.34
N LYS A 123 -8.40 5.31 9.66
CA LYS A 123 -9.76 5.36 9.15
C LYS A 123 -10.46 6.58 9.78
N GLY A 124 -10.85 7.54 8.94
CA GLY A 124 -11.62 8.72 9.37
C GLY A 124 -12.93 8.29 10.04
N GLY A 125 -12.91 8.19 11.37
CA GLY A 125 -14.01 7.74 12.22
C GLY A 125 -13.48 7.30 13.58
N ARG A 126 -14.09 7.76 14.68
CA ARG A 126 -13.70 7.41 16.06
C ARG A 126 -13.78 5.90 16.27
N THR A 127 -12.69 5.18 16.07
CA THR A 127 -12.59 3.76 16.37
C THR A 127 -11.79 3.63 17.66
N GLN A 128 -12.45 3.31 18.77
CA GLN A 128 -11.78 2.90 20.00
C GLN A 128 -10.95 1.65 19.71
N ILE A 129 -9.62 1.79 19.78
CA ILE A 129 -8.71 0.66 19.63
C ILE A 129 -8.67 -0.08 20.98
N GLU A 130 -9.64 -0.97 21.22
CA GLU A 130 -9.51 -1.96 22.29
C GLU A 130 -8.55 -3.06 21.82
N ARG A 131 -7.26 -2.93 22.17
CA ARG A 131 -6.22 -3.99 22.19
C ARG A 131 -6.47 -5.19 21.25
N PHE A 132 -6.55 -4.95 19.95
CA PHE A 132 -6.40 -6.03 18.97
C PHE A 132 -4.91 -6.20 18.70
N ARG A 133 -4.38 -7.37 19.08
CA ARG A 133 -3.04 -7.81 18.67
C ARG A 133 -3.09 -7.95 17.14
N VAL A 134 -2.56 -6.97 16.41
CA VAL A 134 -2.57 -6.96 14.95
C VAL A 134 -1.61 -8.04 14.43
N MET A 135 -2.15 -9.24 14.31
CA MET A 135 -1.66 -10.26 13.39
C MET A 135 -2.28 -9.97 12.02
N PHE A 136 -1.53 -10.26 10.95
CA PHE A 136 -2.05 -10.48 9.60
C PHE A 136 -3.17 -11.54 9.64
N LEU A 137 -4.36 -11.17 10.07
CA LEU A 137 -5.51 -12.06 10.16
C LEU A 137 -6.36 -11.81 8.92
N CYS A 138 -6.03 -12.55 7.86
CA CYS A 138 -7.03 -13.03 6.91
C CYS A 138 -8.08 -13.78 7.75
N ARG A 139 -9.17 -13.11 8.10
CA ARG A 139 -10.30 -13.76 8.79
C ARG A 139 -11.29 -14.15 7.69
N PRO A 140 -11.48 -15.44 7.41
CA PRO A 140 -12.54 -15.85 6.51
C PRO A 140 -13.88 -15.47 7.13
N VAL A 141 -14.76 -14.83 6.36
CA VAL A 141 -16.18 -14.74 6.71
C VAL A 141 -16.78 -16.11 6.39
N THR A 142 -16.71 -17.02 7.35
CA THR A 142 -17.60 -18.18 7.37
C THR A 142 -18.59 -17.96 8.49
N GLU A 143 -19.81 -17.61 8.11
CA GLU A 143 -20.97 -17.85 8.94
C GLU A 143 -20.98 -19.35 9.28
N THR A 144 -21.05 -19.67 10.59
CA THR A 144 -21.02 -21.00 11.23
C THR A 144 -19.66 -21.63 11.61
N ARG A 145 -19.37 -21.54 12.92
CA ARG A 145 -18.78 -22.53 13.86
C ARG A 145 -17.70 -23.52 13.33
N ALA A 146 -16.42 -23.19 13.58
CA ALA A 146 -15.35 -23.99 14.22
C ALA A 146 -13.95 -23.65 13.64
N PRO A 147 -12.91 -23.44 14.48
CA PRO A 147 -11.61 -22.99 13.99
C PRO A 147 -10.78 -24.15 13.42
N LYS A 148 -10.50 -24.12 12.11
CA LYS A 148 -9.35 -24.84 11.56
C LYS A 148 -8.12 -23.95 11.67
N ARG A 149 -7.12 -24.39 12.43
CA ARG A 149 -5.80 -23.74 12.57
C ARG A 149 -5.17 -23.55 11.19
N CYS A 150 -5.04 -22.31 10.73
CA CYS A 150 -4.06 -21.97 9.71
C CYS A 150 -2.72 -21.77 10.41
N HIS A 151 -1.79 -22.71 10.26
CA HIS A 151 -0.40 -22.46 10.60
C HIS A 151 0.16 -21.52 9.52
N ALA A 152 0.46 -20.28 9.91
CA ALA A 152 1.40 -19.47 9.15
C ALA A 152 2.80 -19.96 9.54
N GLU A 153 3.44 -20.75 8.68
CA GLU A 153 4.90 -20.83 8.69
C GLU A 153 5.41 -19.42 8.37
N LEU A 154 5.96 -18.78 9.40
CA LEU A 154 6.92 -17.71 9.20
C LEU A 154 8.15 -18.38 8.60
N ASP A 155 8.24 -18.42 7.27
CA ASP A 155 9.52 -18.68 6.63
C ASP A 155 10.46 -17.58 7.09
N SER A 156 11.30 -17.96 8.05
CA SER A 156 12.41 -17.19 8.56
C SER A 156 13.23 -16.69 7.40
N VAL A 157 13.43 -15.37 7.33
CA VAL A 157 14.54 -14.78 6.59
C VAL A 157 15.81 -15.41 7.13
N SER A 158 16.42 -16.32 6.37
CA SER A 158 17.75 -16.81 6.65
C SER A 158 18.74 -15.69 6.36
N VAL A 159 19.29 -15.10 7.41
CA VAL A 159 20.55 -14.36 7.36
C VAL A 159 21.64 -15.40 7.19
N VAL A 160 22.29 -15.43 6.02
CA VAL A 160 23.55 -16.15 5.84
C VAL A 160 24.65 -15.22 6.33
N ASP A 161 25.02 -15.34 7.60
CA ASP A 161 26.28 -14.79 8.09
C ASP A 161 27.43 -15.63 7.53
N GLY A 162 28.19 -15.04 6.61
CA GLY A 162 29.47 -15.58 6.22
C GLY A 162 30.50 -15.32 7.31
N ASN A 163 30.83 -16.33 8.12
CA ASN A 163 32.23 -16.60 8.49
C ASN A 163 32.39 -17.95 9.22
N LYS A 164 33.36 -18.72 8.69
CA LYS A 164 33.99 -19.95 9.20
C LYS A 164 33.24 -21.27 9.09
#